data_AF-A0A6A7YK61-F1
#
_entry.id   AF-A0A6A7YK61-F1
#
_cell.length_a   1.000
_cell.length_b   1.000
_cell.length_c   1.000
_cell.angle_alpha   90.00
_cell.angle_beta   90.00
_cell.angle_gamma   90.00
#
_symmetry.space_group_name_H-M   'P 1'
#
loop_
_entity.id
_entity.type
_entity.pdbx_description
1 polymer ?
#
loop_
_entity_poly.entity_id
_entity_poly.type
_entity_poly.pdbx_seq_one_letter_code
_entity_poly.pdbx_strand_id
1 'polypeptide(L)'
;MVKDDNGRFQNMLWSLGETPEDIRDFFVYSYHFIDDRLFFLNARETLCEFPDGYALIEEAEKLLKRHGWEGDGTLELLWLPPFIGVGVEDTYGVVCFHVKQSNNGTSWFASKYALPFETLEPHS
;
A
#
# COMPACT_ATOMS: atom_id res chain seq x y z
N MET A 1 -22.18 -0.48 -12.51
CA MET A 1 -21.11 -0.01 -11.62
C MET A 1 -21.68 1.17 -10.85
N VAL A 2 -22.10 0.94 -9.60
CA VAL A 2 -22.64 2.00 -8.75
C VAL A 2 -21.48 2.95 -8.48
N LYS A 3 -21.61 4.21 -8.91
CA LYS A 3 -20.74 5.29 -8.46
C LYS A 3 -21.08 5.48 -6.98
N ASP A 4 -20.32 4.83 -6.10
CA ASP A 4 -20.35 5.14 -4.69
C ASP A 4 -19.97 6.61 -4.55
N ASP A 5 -20.69 7.35 -3.72
CA ASP A 5 -20.36 8.75 -3.41
C ASP A 5 -18.91 8.79 -2.92
N ASN A 6 -18.06 9.52 -3.63
CA ASN A 6 -16.58 9.53 -3.57
C ASN A 6 -15.94 9.61 -2.15
N GLY A 7 -16.70 9.87 -1.10
CA GLY A 7 -16.19 10.02 0.27
C GLY A 7 -15.61 8.73 0.86
N ARG A 8 -16.22 7.57 0.66
CA ARG A 8 -15.74 6.33 1.32
C ARG A 8 -14.37 5.90 0.79
N PHE A 9 -14.22 5.93 -0.53
CA PHE A 9 -12.97 5.58 -1.19
C PHE A 9 -11.86 6.59 -0.88
N GLN A 10 -12.18 7.88 -0.87
CA GLN A 10 -11.23 8.92 -0.46
C GLN A 10 -10.80 8.74 1.00
N ASN A 11 -11.75 8.52 1.93
CA ASN A 11 -11.47 8.27 3.35
C ASN A 11 -10.51 7.10 3.54
N MET A 12 -10.69 6.03 2.78
CA MET A 12 -9.76 4.91 2.76
C MET A 12 -8.36 5.33 2.27
N LEU A 13 -8.26 6.09 1.16
CA LEU A 13 -6.98 6.51 0.59
C LEU A 13 -6.21 7.52 1.46
N TRP A 14 -6.87 8.28 2.34
CA TRP A 14 -6.20 9.15 3.33
C TRP A 14 -5.30 8.39 4.31
N SER A 15 -5.43 7.06 4.39
CA SER A 15 -4.45 6.22 5.10
C SER A 15 -3.04 6.23 4.48
N LEU A 16 -2.90 6.73 3.24
CA LEU A 16 -1.61 6.91 2.55
C LEU A 16 -0.86 8.20 2.93
N GLY A 17 -1.40 9.03 3.83
CA GLY A 17 -0.75 10.28 4.26
C GLY A 17 -1.54 11.53 3.88
N GLU A 18 -1.17 12.65 4.47
CA GLU A 18 -1.65 13.98 4.12
C GLU A 18 -0.83 14.59 2.97
N THR A 19 0.48 14.29 2.93
CA THR A 19 1.37 14.68 1.84
C THR A 19 2.22 13.50 1.37
N PRO A 20 2.77 13.53 0.14
CA PRO A 20 3.65 12.48 -0.35
C PRO A 20 4.86 12.17 0.54
N GLU A 21 5.37 13.17 1.24
CA GLU A 21 6.52 13.04 2.13
C GLU A 21 6.25 12.11 3.33
N ASP A 22 4.99 11.98 3.76
CA ASP A 22 4.61 11.09 4.87
C ASP A 22 4.99 9.64 4.59
N ILE A 23 5.03 9.24 3.30
CA ILE A 23 5.38 7.88 2.90
C ILE A 23 6.79 7.52 3.34
N ARG A 24 7.71 8.47 3.48
CA ARG A 24 9.11 8.21 3.84
C ARG A 24 9.28 7.52 5.19
N ASP A 25 8.29 7.67 6.07
CA ASP A 25 8.29 7.12 7.43
C ASP A 25 7.39 5.87 7.56
N PHE A 26 6.92 5.31 6.44
CA PHE A 26 6.10 4.09 6.46
C PHE A 26 6.92 2.87 6.92
N PHE A 27 6.22 1.95 7.57
CA PHE A 27 6.75 0.63 7.89
C PHE A 27 6.85 -0.20 6.61
N VAL A 28 8.00 -0.86 6.41
CA VAL A 28 8.24 -1.73 5.25
C VAL A 28 8.34 -3.18 5.67
N TYR A 29 7.71 -4.06 4.89
CA TYR A 29 7.71 -5.50 5.12
C TYR A 29 7.97 -6.30 3.85
N SER A 30 8.49 -7.51 3.99
CA SER A 30 8.51 -8.52 2.93
C SER A 30 7.76 -9.79 3.32
N TYR A 31 7.29 -10.51 2.30
CA TYR A 31 6.76 -11.86 2.39
C TYR A 31 6.96 -12.59 1.06
N HIS A 32 7.12 -13.91 1.09
CA HIS A 32 7.27 -14.68 -0.15
C HIS A 32 5.94 -15.28 -0.64
N PHE A 33 5.77 -15.34 -1.97
CA PHE A 33 4.76 -16.15 -2.66
C PHE A 33 3.28 -15.70 -2.50
N ILE A 34 3.01 -14.40 -2.66
CA ILE A 34 1.63 -13.89 -2.83
C ILE A 34 1.25 -13.95 -4.31
N ASP A 35 0.90 -15.13 -4.79
CA ASP A 35 0.61 -15.33 -6.21
C ASP A 35 -0.82 -14.96 -6.61
N ASP A 36 -1.78 -15.06 -5.68
CA ASP A 36 -3.14 -14.57 -5.91
C ASP A 36 -3.22 -13.08 -5.56
N ARG A 37 -3.50 -12.28 -6.59
CA ARG A 37 -3.57 -10.81 -6.48
C ARG A 37 -4.96 -10.26 -6.84
N LEU A 38 -6.02 -11.06 -6.74
CA LEU A 38 -7.39 -10.69 -7.12
C LEU A 38 -7.93 -9.43 -6.42
N PHE A 39 -7.45 -9.13 -5.20
CA PHE A 39 -7.91 -8.01 -4.38
C PHE A 39 -6.91 -6.85 -4.32
N PHE A 40 -5.89 -6.86 -5.17
CA PHE A 40 -4.92 -5.79 -5.28
C PHE A 40 -5.34 -4.85 -6.40
N LEU A 41 -5.40 -3.56 -6.09
CA LEU A 41 -5.75 -2.53 -7.07
C LEU A 41 -4.49 -1.96 -7.68
N ASN A 42 -4.45 -1.75 -8.99
CA ASN A 42 -3.32 -1.06 -9.62
C ASN A 42 -3.21 0.37 -9.04
N ALA A 43 -2.06 0.71 -8.46
CA ALA A 43 -1.90 2.00 -7.77
C ALA A 43 -1.98 3.17 -8.75
N ARG A 44 -1.43 3.03 -9.95
CA ARG A 44 -1.44 4.08 -10.98
C ARG A 44 -2.85 4.35 -11.53
N GLU A 45 -3.64 3.30 -11.72
CA GLU A 45 -5.04 3.43 -12.15
C GLU A 45 -5.93 3.97 -11.04
N THR A 46 -5.65 3.59 -9.79
CA THR A 46 -6.44 3.99 -8.62
C THR A 46 -6.19 5.43 -8.22
N LEU A 47 -4.92 5.86 -8.24
CA LEU A 47 -4.50 7.17 -7.72
C LEU A 47 -4.44 8.25 -8.79
N CYS A 48 -4.76 7.96 -10.06
CA CYS A 48 -4.64 8.96 -11.15
C CYS A 48 -5.54 10.19 -10.95
N GLU A 49 -6.68 10.04 -10.27
CA GLU A 49 -7.61 11.13 -9.94
C GLU A 49 -7.50 11.56 -8.46
N PHE A 50 -6.62 10.92 -7.67
CA PHE A 50 -6.41 11.28 -6.28
C PHE A 50 -5.40 12.44 -6.18
N PRO A 51 -5.65 13.46 -5.32
CA PRO A 51 -4.69 14.54 -5.11
C PRO A 51 -3.29 13.99 -4.82
N ASP A 52 -2.28 14.52 -5.52
CA ASP A 52 -0.88 14.10 -5.43
C ASP A 52 -0.62 12.61 -5.68
N GLY A 53 -1.55 11.88 -6.31
CA GLY A 53 -1.48 10.43 -6.51
C GLY A 53 -0.20 9.94 -7.18
N TYR A 54 0.30 10.66 -8.19
CA TYR A 54 1.58 10.33 -8.83
C TYR A 54 2.77 10.55 -7.88
N ALA A 55 2.76 11.60 -7.06
CA ALA A 55 3.82 11.85 -6.09
C ALA A 55 3.80 10.81 -4.97
N LEU A 56 2.62 10.37 -4.52
CA LEU A 56 2.47 9.26 -3.57
C LEU A 56 3.11 7.97 -4.13
N ILE A 57 2.84 7.64 -5.40
CA ILE A 57 3.45 6.50 -6.08
C ILE A 57 4.98 6.63 -6.12
N GLU A 58 5.50 7.79 -6.50
CA GLU A 58 6.95 8.01 -6.58
C GLU A 58 7.65 7.84 -5.23
N GLU A 59 7.09 8.38 -4.15
CA GLU A 59 7.67 8.23 -2.81
C GLU A 59 7.57 6.79 -2.31
N ALA A 60 6.46 6.08 -2.59
CA ALA A 60 6.34 4.66 -2.28
C ALA A 60 7.39 3.82 -3.02
N GLU A 61 7.59 4.09 -4.32
CA GLU A 61 8.62 3.39 -5.08
C GLU A 61 10.02 3.64 -4.54
N LYS A 62 10.35 4.90 -4.21
CA LYS A 62 11.65 5.28 -3.62
C LYS A 62 11.87 4.58 -2.29
N LEU A 63 10.85 4.54 -1.43
CA LEU A 63 10.91 3.85 -0.15
C LEU A 63 11.18 2.35 -0.36
N LEU A 64 10.36 1.67 -1.15
CA LEU A 64 10.47 0.22 -1.37
C LEU A 64 11.83 -0.15 -1.99
N LYS A 65 12.33 0.65 -2.96
CA LYS A 65 13.66 0.45 -3.56
C LYS A 65 14.78 0.59 -2.52
N ARG A 66 14.64 1.50 -1.54
CA ARG A 66 15.62 1.66 -0.45
C ARG A 66 15.73 0.42 0.43
N HIS A 67 14.64 -0.33 0.60
CA HIS A 67 14.60 -1.54 1.43
C HIS A 67 14.88 -2.84 0.67
N GLY A 68 15.12 -2.79 -0.64
CA GLY A 68 15.61 -3.93 -1.41
C GLY A 68 14.74 -4.36 -2.59
N TRP A 69 13.61 -3.70 -2.84
CA TRP A 69 12.85 -3.94 -4.06
C TRP A 69 13.67 -3.53 -5.30
N GLU A 70 13.76 -4.42 -6.29
CA GLU A 70 14.57 -4.23 -7.50
C GLU A 70 13.96 -3.23 -8.51
N GLY A 71 12.73 -2.77 -8.27
CA GLY A 71 12.03 -1.81 -9.14
C GLY A 71 11.28 -2.45 -10.30
N ASP A 72 10.94 -3.74 -10.21
CA ASP A 72 10.13 -4.47 -11.18
C ASP A 72 8.73 -4.83 -10.63
N GLY A 73 7.83 -5.31 -11.50
CA GLY A 73 6.46 -5.62 -11.10
C GLY A 73 5.55 -4.40 -11.10
N THR A 74 4.30 -4.61 -10.69
CA THR A 74 3.27 -3.56 -10.67
C THR A 74 3.06 -3.10 -9.24
N LEU A 75 3.20 -1.79 -8.99
CA LEU A 75 2.80 -1.20 -7.71
C LEU A 75 1.27 -1.23 -7.60
N GLU A 76 0.82 -1.79 -6.50
CA GLU A 76 -0.57 -2.06 -6.20
C GLU A 76 -0.93 -1.50 -4.83
N LEU A 77 -2.23 -1.46 -4.55
CA LEU A 77 -2.81 -1.10 -3.27
C LEU A 77 -3.53 -2.33 -2.72
N LEU A 78 -3.26 -2.64 -1.45
CA LEU A 78 -4.00 -3.63 -0.68
C LEU A 78 -4.85 -2.89 0.36
N TRP A 79 -6.14 -3.16 0.36
CA TRP A 79 -7.04 -2.71 1.41
C TRP A 79 -7.13 -3.74 2.54
N LEU A 80 -6.94 -3.27 3.76
CA LEU A 80 -7.07 -4.01 5.00
C LEU A 80 -8.38 -3.60 5.69
N PRO A 81 -9.34 -4.52 5.85
CA PRO A 81 -10.58 -4.25 6.55
C PRO A 81 -10.34 -3.82 8.02
N PRO A 82 -11.24 -3.01 8.62
CA PRO A 82 -11.10 -2.56 10.00
C PRO A 82 -10.91 -3.68 11.04
N PHE A 83 -11.52 -4.85 10.83
CA PHE A 83 -11.42 -5.97 11.77
C PHE A 83 -10.00 -6.56 11.88
N ILE A 84 -9.08 -6.19 10.99
CA ILE A 84 -7.66 -6.56 11.08
C ILE A 84 -6.98 -5.80 12.24
N GLY A 85 -7.52 -4.65 12.66
CA GLY A 85 -6.97 -3.87 13.78
C GLY A 85 -5.70 -3.10 13.41
N VAL A 86 -5.56 -2.67 12.15
CA VAL A 86 -4.47 -1.81 11.67
C VAL A 86 -4.93 -0.35 11.67
N GLY A 87 -4.12 0.56 12.21
CA GLY A 87 -4.35 2.00 12.15
C GLY A 87 -5.40 2.50 13.15
N VAL A 88 -6.21 3.46 12.71
CA VAL A 88 -7.24 4.09 13.54
C VAL A 88 -8.49 3.21 13.55
N GLU A 89 -9.14 3.07 14.71
CA GLU A 89 -10.42 2.38 14.82
C GLU A 89 -11.50 3.19 14.09
N ASP A 90 -11.74 2.85 12.82
CA ASP A 90 -12.73 3.48 11.94
C ASP A 90 -13.52 2.44 11.11
N THR A 91 -14.44 2.91 10.27
CA THR A 91 -15.25 2.05 9.40
C THR A 91 -14.72 1.94 7.97
N TYR A 92 -13.58 2.56 7.65
CA TYR A 92 -13.04 2.69 6.30
C TYR A 92 -11.88 1.73 6.02
N GLY A 93 -11.12 1.35 7.06
CA GLY A 93 -9.97 0.47 6.95
C GLY A 93 -8.73 1.20 6.43
N VAL A 94 -7.66 0.45 6.21
CA VAL A 94 -6.35 0.99 5.86
C VAL A 94 -5.92 0.49 4.48
N VAL A 95 -5.23 1.32 3.73
CA VAL A 95 -4.55 0.93 2.48
C VAL A 95 -3.06 0.93 2.71
N CYS A 96 -2.39 -0.08 2.16
CA CYS A 96 -0.95 -0.11 2.04
C CYS A 96 -0.53 -0.31 0.58
N PHE A 97 0.67 0.15 0.25
CA PHE A 97 1.29 -0.19 -1.03
C PHE A 97 1.79 -1.63 -1.00
N HIS A 98 1.66 -2.32 -2.13
CA HIS A 98 2.19 -3.64 -2.36
C HIS A 98 2.88 -3.70 -3.72
N VAL A 99 3.96 -4.46 -3.83
CA VAL A 99 4.49 -4.90 -5.14
C VAL A 99 5.03 -6.31 -5.02
N LYS A 100 4.68 -7.17 -5.98
CA LYS A 100 5.32 -8.47 -6.14
C LYS A 100 6.45 -8.37 -7.14
N GLN A 101 7.66 -8.64 -6.66
CA GLN A 101 8.85 -8.72 -7.50
C GLN A 101 8.77 -9.93 -8.44
N SER A 102 9.21 -9.74 -9.67
CA SER A 102 9.24 -10.75 -10.73
C SER A 102 10.33 -11.78 -10.46
N ASN A 103 11.52 -11.29 -10.11
CA ASN A 103 12.62 -12.12 -9.64
C ASN A 103 12.32 -12.63 -8.23
N ASN A 104 12.55 -13.92 -7.96
CA ASN A 104 12.42 -14.62 -6.66
C ASN A 104 11.04 -14.63 -5.96
N GLY A 105 10.06 -13.85 -6.43
CA GLY A 105 8.68 -13.86 -5.91
C GLY A 105 8.48 -13.19 -4.56
N THR A 106 9.42 -12.34 -4.12
CA THR A 106 9.26 -11.51 -2.92
C THR A 106 8.19 -10.45 -3.14
N SER A 107 7.21 -10.41 -2.25
CA SER A 107 6.25 -9.32 -2.13
C SER A 107 6.73 -8.31 -1.10
N TRP A 108 6.66 -7.04 -1.45
CA TRP A 108 7.01 -5.93 -0.60
C TRP A 108 5.76 -5.13 -0.23
N PHE A 109 5.74 -4.61 0.99
CA PHE A 109 4.66 -3.79 1.52
C PHE A 109 5.21 -2.50 2.12
N ALA A 110 4.49 -1.39 1.94
CA ALA A 110 4.71 -0.17 2.69
C ALA A 110 3.39 0.32 3.29
N SER A 111 3.34 0.52 4.61
CA SER A 111 2.15 0.96 5.32
C SER A 111 2.46 2.06 6.33
N LYS A 112 1.58 3.06 6.42
CA LYS A 112 1.64 4.11 7.45
C LYS A 112 1.61 3.55 8.87
N TYR A 113 0.94 2.42 9.06
CA TYR A 113 0.73 1.79 10.36
C TYR A 113 1.48 0.46 10.43
N ALA A 114 1.91 0.10 11.64
CA ALA A 114 2.52 -1.21 11.85
C ALA A 114 1.50 -2.32 11.56
N LEU A 115 1.90 -3.34 10.79
CA LEU A 115 1.03 -4.45 10.44
C LEU A 115 1.14 -5.56 11.51
N PRO A 116 0.02 -6.08 12.05
CA PRO A 116 0.01 -7.00 13.19
C PRO A 116 0.25 -8.46 12.78
N PHE A 117 1.00 -8.70 11.70
CA PHE A 117 1.19 -10.02 11.13
C PHE A 117 2.62 -10.51 11.43
N GLU A 118 2.73 -11.46 12.37
CA GLU A 118 4.03 -12.00 12.83
C GLU A 118 4.85 -12.65 11.71
N THR A 119 4.19 -13.11 10.64
CA THR A 119 4.85 -13.78 9.51
C THR A 119 5.42 -12.81 8.49
N LEU A 120 5.13 -11.51 8.59
CA LEU A 120 5.77 -10.49 7.76
C LEU A 120 7.18 -10.22 8.29
N GLU A 121 8.14 -10.12 7.38
CA GLU A 121 9.52 -9.78 7.72
C GLU A 121 9.66 -8.24 7.71
N PRO A 122 9.93 -7.59 8.86
CA PRO A 122 10.06 -6.13 8.90
C PRO A 122 11.41 -5.66 8.38
N HIS A 123 11.44 -4.50 7.72
CA HIS A 123 12.65 -3.82 7.26
C HIS A 123 12.81 -2.47 7.96
N SER A 124 13.99 -2.27 8.53
CA SER A 124 14.41 -1.04 9.22
C SER A 124 15.21 -0.11 8.32
#